data_AF-A0A1Q5P0S2-F1
#
_entry.id   AF-A0A1Q5P0S2-F1
#
_cell.length_a   1.000
_cell.length_b   1.000
_cell.length_c   1.000
_cell.angle_alpha   90.00
_cell.angle_beta   90.00
_cell.angle_gamma   90.00
#
_symmetry.space_group_name_H-M   'P 1'
#
loop_
_entity.id
_entity.type
_entity.pdbx_description
1 polymer ?
#
loop_
_entity_poly.entity_id
_entity_poly.type
_entity_poly.pdbx_seq_one_letter_code
_entity_poly.pdbx_strand_id
1 'polypeptide(L)'
;MTRNPLEQAEKLLLVRSETLMVKPVQFGESTWMYESNRKPVLMNEKSLTIIRKSCLHHLSTYDGRREASKLVLGIRSKVPIVIDHIEGIYLFPIASHLKPDCVWISLFHVKELKIIDKKRTEVLFKDGQKVIVNVSIHVAFSQLALANELQKRTKTITFNGAIEKVERKKWVKGKKRMIISFSDWTESEQEKDLKR
;
A
#
# COMPACT_ATOMS: atom_id res chain seq x y z
N MET A 1 -32.62 0.66 -14.06
CA MET A 1 -31.49 -0.27 -14.31
C MET A 1 -30.97 -0.78 -12.97
N THR A 2 -31.55 -1.85 -12.46
CA THR A 2 -31.12 -2.52 -11.22
C THR A 2 -29.81 -3.25 -11.50
N ARG A 3 -28.72 -2.83 -10.84
CA ARG A 3 -27.42 -3.51 -10.93
C ARG A 3 -27.56 -4.95 -10.43
N ASN A 4 -26.95 -5.89 -11.15
CA ASN A 4 -26.95 -7.30 -10.83
C ASN A 4 -26.38 -7.51 -9.41
N PRO A 5 -27.09 -8.18 -8.48
CA PRO A 5 -26.61 -8.43 -7.12
C PRO A 5 -25.27 -9.19 -7.07
N LEU A 6 -25.01 -10.07 -8.04
CA LEU A 6 -23.75 -10.83 -8.14
C LEU A 6 -22.58 -9.92 -8.54
N GLU A 7 -22.76 -9.04 -9.52
CA GLU A 7 -21.74 -8.04 -9.88
C GLU A 7 -21.46 -7.07 -8.72
N GLN A 8 -22.49 -6.72 -7.95
CA GLN A 8 -22.36 -5.86 -6.78
C GLN A 8 -21.55 -6.57 -5.66
N ALA A 9 -21.78 -7.86 -5.44
CA ALA A 9 -21.05 -8.67 -4.48
C ALA A 9 -19.59 -8.91 -4.90
N GLU A 10 -19.34 -9.18 -6.18
CA GLU A 10 -17.99 -9.31 -6.74
C GLU A 10 -17.22 -7.99 -6.62
N LYS A 11 -17.88 -6.85 -6.88
CA LYS A 11 -17.28 -5.54 -6.61
C LYS A 11 -16.88 -5.40 -5.14
N LEU A 12 -17.69 -5.84 -4.19
CA LEU A 12 -17.28 -5.69 -2.79
C LEU A 12 -16.02 -6.51 -2.47
N LEU A 13 -15.79 -7.65 -3.13
CA LEU A 13 -14.70 -8.58 -2.78
C LEU A 13 -13.33 -8.30 -3.40
N LEU A 14 -13.16 -7.20 -4.12
CA LEU A 14 -11.92 -6.86 -4.84
C LEU A 14 -11.33 -5.53 -4.40
N VAL A 15 -10.00 -5.47 -4.35
CA VAL A 15 -9.25 -4.21 -4.18
C VAL A 15 -9.31 -3.43 -5.49
N ARG A 16 -9.70 -2.15 -5.40
CA ARG A 16 -9.80 -1.20 -6.50
C ARG A 16 -8.99 0.07 -6.27
N SER A 17 -8.99 0.95 -7.26
CA SER A 17 -8.45 2.30 -7.19
C SER A 17 -9.04 3.13 -6.05
N GLU A 18 -10.28 2.90 -5.58
CA GLU A 18 -10.85 3.61 -4.42
C GLU A 18 -10.52 2.96 -3.07
N THR A 19 -9.93 1.76 -3.05
CA THR A 19 -9.61 1.04 -1.82
C THR A 19 -8.48 1.75 -1.07
N LEU A 20 -8.76 2.19 0.15
CA LEU A 20 -7.81 2.82 1.06
C LEU A 20 -6.98 1.76 1.81
N MET A 21 -7.66 0.74 2.33
CA MET A 21 -7.08 -0.20 3.28
C MET A 21 -7.90 -1.48 3.38
N VAL A 22 -7.19 -2.60 3.56
CA VAL A 22 -7.73 -3.93 3.86
C VAL A 22 -7.27 -4.31 5.26
N LYS A 23 -8.20 -4.33 6.24
CA LYS A 23 -7.89 -4.52 7.66
C LYS A 23 -8.56 -5.79 8.21
N PRO A 24 -7.80 -6.83 8.55
CA PRO A 24 -8.37 -8.02 9.18
C PRO A 24 -8.91 -7.72 10.57
N VAL A 25 -9.96 -8.44 10.95
CA VAL A 25 -10.58 -8.47 12.28
C VAL A 25 -10.91 -9.91 12.67
N GLN A 26 -11.35 -10.13 13.91
CA GLN A 26 -11.70 -11.47 14.41
C GLN A 26 -10.57 -12.46 14.16
N PHE A 27 -9.34 -12.10 14.55
CA PHE A 27 -8.15 -12.93 14.32
C PHE A 27 -7.94 -13.37 12.86
N GLY A 28 -8.33 -12.52 11.91
CA GLY A 28 -8.12 -12.73 10.47
C GLY A 28 -9.20 -13.54 9.76
N GLU A 29 -10.33 -13.82 10.43
CA GLU A 29 -11.49 -14.50 9.82
C GLU A 29 -12.28 -13.57 8.88
N SER A 30 -12.49 -12.33 9.31
CA SER A 30 -13.20 -11.31 8.54
C SER A 30 -12.30 -10.11 8.26
N THR A 31 -12.69 -9.29 7.28
CA THR A 31 -11.91 -8.13 6.84
C THR A 31 -12.78 -6.91 6.67
N TRP A 32 -12.38 -5.79 7.26
CA TRP A 32 -12.92 -4.48 6.91
C TRP A 32 -12.20 -3.95 5.67
N MET A 33 -13.00 -3.61 4.65
CA MET A 33 -12.55 -2.86 3.48
C MET A 33 -12.90 -1.39 3.67
N TYR A 34 -11.89 -0.53 3.57
CA TYR A 34 -12.07 0.92 3.60
C TYR A 34 -11.96 1.44 2.17
N GLU A 35 -12.95 2.22 1.75
CA GLU A 35 -12.99 2.88 0.44
C GLU A 35 -13.10 4.40 0.61
N SER A 36 -12.60 5.13 -0.38
CA SER A 36 -12.64 6.60 -0.39
C SER A 36 -14.08 7.11 -0.31
N ASN A 37 -14.34 8.08 0.57
CA ASN A 37 -15.65 8.74 0.72
C ASN A 37 -16.83 7.79 1.00
N ARG A 38 -16.56 6.60 1.56
CA ARG A 38 -17.59 5.59 1.86
C ARG A 38 -17.40 5.02 3.26
N LYS A 39 -18.49 4.47 3.81
CA LYS A 39 -18.41 3.72 5.07
C LYS A 39 -17.68 2.39 4.83
N PRO A 40 -16.85 1.93 5.79
CA PRO A 40 -16.20 0.63 5.68
C PRO A 40 -17.22 -0.51 5.55
N VAL A 41 -16.88 -1.52 4.77
CA VAL A 41 -17.71 -2.72 4.57
C VAL A 41 -17.01 -3.93 5.18
N LEU A 42 -17.75 -4.73 5.95
CA LEU A 42 -17.25 -5.97 6.52
C LEU A 42 -17.44 -7.11 5.53
N MET A 43 -16.39 -7.88 5.30
CA MET A 43 -16.38 -9.05 4.43
C MET A 43 -16.04 -10.28 5.26
N ASN A 44 -16.80 -11.35 5.04
CA ASN A 44 -16.53 -12.66 5.64
C ASN A 44 -15.43 -13.41 4.87
N GLU A 45 -14.28 -12.74 4.70
CA GLU A 45 -13.15 -13.23 3.91
C GLU A 45 -11.83 -12.75 4.52
N LYS A 46 -10.79 -13.57 4.37
CA LYS A 46 -9.45 -13.23 4.86
C LYS A 46 -8.82 -12.17 3.95
N SER A 47 -8.05 -11.25 4.55
CA SER A 47 -7.42 -10.15 3.80
C SER A 47 -6.50 -10.66 2.67
N LEU A 48 -5.74 -11.73 2.91
CA LEU A 48 -4.89 -12.33 1.88
C LEU A 48 -5.71 -13.03 0.77
N THR A 49 -6.89 -13.58 1.08
CA THR A 49 -7.80 -14.14 0.07
C THR A 49 -8.33 -13.05 -0.84
N ILE A 50 -8.80 -11.93 -0.29
CA ILE A 50 -9.25 -10.74 -1.04
C ILE A 50 -8.14 -10.25 -1.98
N ILE A 51 -6.92 -10.13 -1.46
CA ILE A 51 -5.75 -9.70 -2.24
C ILE A 51 -5.42 -10.70 -3.35
N ARG A 52 -5.45 -12.00 -3.08
CA ARG A 52 -5.22 -13.05 -4.10
C ARG A 52 -6.25 -12.99 -5.21
N LYS A 53 -7.54 -12.88 -4.87
CA LYS A 53 -8.63 -12.70 -5.83
C LYS A 53 -8.42 -11.44 -6.67
N SER A 54 -7.99 -10.34 -6.04
CA SER A 54 -7.68 -9.07 -6.72
C SER A 54 -6.51 -9.18 -7.69
N CYS A 55 -5.45 -9.91 -7.34
CA CYS A 55 -4.35 -10.19 -8.27
C CYS A 55 -4.83 -11.01 -9.48
N LEU A 56 -5.61 -12.08 -9.24
CA LEU A 56 -6.14 -12.95 -10.29
C LEU A 56 -7.07 -12.21 -11.24
N HIS A 57 -7.89 -11.29 -10.72
CA HIS A 57 -8.70 -10.39 -11.54
C HIS A 57 -7.84 -9.58 -12.52
N HIS A 58 -6.61 -9.23 -12.15
CA HIS A 58 -5.63 -8.58 -13.02
C HIS A 58 -4.65 -9.60 -13.64
N LEU A 59 -5.15 -10.80 -13.96
CA LEU A 59 -4.48 -11.85 -14.74
C LEU A 59 -3.09 -12.29 -14.22
N SER A 60 -2.85 -12.20 -12.91
CA SER A 60 -1.58 -12.69 -12.33
C SER A 60 -1.74 -13.13 -10.88
N THR A 61 -0.88 -14.04 -10.42
CA THR A 61 -0.97 -14.56 -9.06
C THR A 61 -0.37 -13.59 -8.05
N TYR A 62 -0.86 -13.63 -6.81
CA TYR A 62 -0.23 -12.93 -5.69
C TYR A 62 1.24 -13.31 -5.52
N ASP A 63 1.54 -14.60 -5.60
CA ASP A 63 2.89 -15.11 -5.36
C ASP A 63 3.86 -14.65 -6.46
N GLY A 64 3.43 -14.64 -7.72
CA GLY A 64 4.23 -14.10 -8.84
C GLY A 64 4.51 -12.61 -8.70
N ARG A 65 3.48 -11.81 -8.40
CA ARG A 65 3.63 -10.35 -8.16
C ARG A 65 4.52 -10.06 -6.96
N ARG A 66 4.39 -10.85 -5.88
CA ARG A 66 5.23 -10.74 -4.69
C ARG A 66 6.69 -11.10 -5.00
N GLU A 67 6.93 -12.15 -5.78
CA GLU A 67 8.30 -12.54 -6.14
C GLU A 67 8.98 -11.49 -7.02
N ALA A 68 8.27 -10.97 -8.03
CA ALA A 68 8.75 -9.84 -8.82
C ALA A 68 9.08 -8.62 -7.93
N SER A 69 8.20 -8.29 -6.99
CA SER A 69 8.42 -7.17 -6.05
C SER A 69 9.64 -7.40 -5.13
N LYS A 70 9.91 -8.65 -4.72
CA LYS A 70 11.15 -8.98 -3.97
C LYS A 70 12.40 -8.73 -4.80
N LEU A 71 12.39 -9.17 -6.05
CA LEU A 71 13.52 -9.00 -6.98
C LEU A 71 13.78 -7.52 -7.25
N VAL A 72 12.73 -6.78 -7.58
CA VAL A 72 12.79 -5.33 -7.86
C VAL A 72 13.33 -4.53 -6.67
N LEU A 73 12.96 -4.90 -5.44
CA LEU A 73 13.35 -4.16 -4.23
C LEU A 73 14.60 -4.73 -3.53
N GLY A 74 15.03 -5.95 -3.85
CA GLY A 74 16.08 -6.66 -3.11
C GLY A 74 15.73 -6.97 -1.64
N ILE A 75 14.45 -7.20 -1.32
CA ILE A 75 13.97 -7.46 0.05
C ILE A 75 13.26 -8.82 0.18
N ARG A 76 13.22 -9.38 1.39
CA ARG A 76 12.61 -10.69 1.65
C ARG A 76 11.33 -10.66 2.49
N SER A 77 11.15 -9.63 3.32
CA SER A 77 10.08 -9.56 4.31
C SER A 77 9.22 -8.30 4.16
N LYS A 78 7.91 -8.43 4.46
CA LYS A 78 6.91 -7.37 4.36
C LYS A 78 6.93 -6.69 2.99
N VAL A 79 6.85 -7.53 1.96
CA VAL A 79 7.02 -7.11 0.58
C VAL A 79 5.74 -6.38 0.14
N PRO A 80 5.79 -5.12 -0.32
CA PRO A 80 4.66 -4.48 -0.98
C PRO A 80 4.36 -5.19 -2.30
N ILE A 81 3.14 -5.08 -2.78
CA ILE A 81 2.68 -5.73 -4.00
C ILE A 81 2.02 -4.72 -4.93
N VAL A 82 2.11 -4.99 -6.22
CA VAL A 82 1.37 -4.27 -7.26
C VAL A 82 0.14 -5.10 -7.61
N ILE A 83 -1.07 -4.57 -7.40
CA ILE A 83 -2.32 -5.20 -7.86
C ILE A 83 -2.56 -4.80 -9.30
N ASP A 84 -2.48 -3.50 -9.58
CA ASP A 84 -2.52 -2.97 -10.93
C ASP A 84 -1.55 -1.78 -11.03
N HIS A 85 -0.64 -1.85 -11.99
CA HIS A 85 0.32 -0.78 -12.23
C HIS A 85 -0.28 0.36 -13.07
N ILE A 86 -1.29 0.06 -13.91
CA ILE A 86 -1.96 1.03 -14.78
C ILE A 86 -2.84 1.94 -13.92
N GLU A 87 -3.71 1.36 -13.08
CA GLU A 87 -4.53 2.13 -12.13
C GLU A 87 -3.75 2.64 -10.90
N GLY A 88 -2.46 2.30 -10.77
CA GLY A 88 -1.63 2.76 -9.65
C GLY A 88 -2.00 2.11 -8.30
N ILE A 89 -2.55 0.91 -8.30
CA ILE A 89 -2.95 0.15 -7.12
C ILE A 89 -1.75 -0.63 -6.56
N TYR A 90 -1.05 0.01 -5.62
CA TYR A 90 0.05 -0.58 -4.86
C TYR A 90 -0.38 -0.74 -3.40
N LEU A 91 -0.27 -1.97 -2.88
CA LEU A 91 -0.54 -2.25 -1.48
C LEU A 91 0.75 -2.56 -0.73
N PHE A 92 0.86 -2.08 0.51
CA PHE A 92 1.94 -2.47 1.39
C PHE A 92 1.44 -3.04 2.72
N PRO A 93 2.05 -4.12 3.22
CA PRO A 93 1.67 -4.71 4.50
C PRO A 93 2.41 -4.02 5.66
N ILE A 94 1.73 -3.78 6.78
CA ILE A 94 2.40 -3.25 7.99
C ILE A 94 3.08 -4.35 8.83
N ALA A 95 2.66 -5.60 8.64
CA ALA A 95 3.18 -6.78 9.31
C ALA A 95 3.58 -7.86 8.30
N SER A 96 3.93 -9.07 8.76
CA SER A 96 4.12 -10.17 7.82
C SER A 96 2.77 -10.58 7.24
N HIS A 97 2.67 -10.77 5.92
CA HIS A 97 1.47 -11.28 5.24
C HIS A 97 0.93 -12.62 5.78
N LEU A 98 1.76 -13.40 6.49
CA LEU A 98 1.36 -14.65 7.14
C LEU A 98 0.66 -14.42 8.49
N LYS A 99 0.74 -13.20 9.04
CA LYS A 99 0.06 -12.90 10.30
C LYS A 99 -1.43 -12.63 10.05
N PRO A 100 -2.32 -13.17 10.90
CA PRO A 100 -3.75 -12.99 10.76
C PRO A 100 -4.19 -11.53 10.93
N ASP A 101 -3.41 -10.71 11.63
CA ASP A 101 -3.68 -9.29 11.90
C ASP A 101 -3.00 -8.33 10.89
N CYS A 102 -2.48 -8.86 9.77
CA CYS A 102 -1.75 -8.05 8.81
C CYS A 102 -2.68 -7.11 8.02
N VAL A 103 -2.60 -5.81 8.34
CA VAL A 103 -3.25 -4.74 7.58
C VAL A 103 -2.46 -4.43 6.31
N TRP A 104 -3.19 -4.21 5.21
CA TRP A 104 -2.66 -3.74 3.94
C TRP A 104 -3.20 -2.35 3.63
N ILE A 105 -2.32 -1.43 3.23
CA ILE A 105 -2.66 -0.04 2.98
C ILE A 105 -2.36 0.29 1.52
N SER A 106 -3.26 1.00 0.86
CA SER A 106 -3.06 1.50 -0.50
C SER A 106 -2.15 2.73 -0.49
N LEU A 107 -1.05 2.63 -1.22
CA LEU A 107 -0.03 3.69 -1.33
C LEU A 107 -0.64 5.01 -1.80
N PHE A 108 -1.48 4.96 -2.84
CA PHE A 108 -2.00 6.15 -3.50
C PHE A 108 -2.79 7.05 -2.55
N HIS A 109 -3.45 6.48 -1.56
CA HIS A 109 -4.38 7.21 -0.69
C HIS A 109 -3.76 7.77 0.58
N VAL A 110 -2.53 7.38 0.91
CA VAL A 110 -1.87 7.89 2.12
C VAL A 110 -1.54 9.38 1.94
N LYS A 111 -2.03 10.22 2.86
CA LYS A 111 -1.72 11.66 2.91
C LYS A 111 -0.63 11.96 3.94
N GLU A 112 -0.76 11.40 5.14
CA GLU A 112 0.16 11.67 6.26
C GLU A 112 0.18 10.47 7.23
N LEU A 113 1.32 10.25 7.89
CA LEU A 113 1.44 9.34 9.02
C LEU A 113 1.74 10.14 10.30
N LYS A 114 1.01 9.88 11.38
CA LYS A 114 1.18 10.56 12.67
C LYS A 114 1.47 9.59 13.79
N ILE A 115 2.37 9.99 14.69
CA ILE A 115 2.67 9.23 15.90
C ILE A 115 1.50 9.36 16.86
N ILE A 116 0.95 8.22 17.29
CA ILE A 116 0.04 8.16 18.44
C ILE A 116 0.84 7.82 19.70
N ASP A 117 1.65 6.76 19.64
CA ASP A 117 2.59 6.39 20.70
C ASP A 117 3.73 5.50 20.15
N LYS A 118 4.49 4.85 21.04
CA LYS A 118 5.63 4.00 20.66
C LYS A 118 5.25 2.80 19.77
N LYS A 119 4.01 2.32 19.84
CA LYS A 119 3.53 1.10 19.16
C LYS A 119 2.36 1.36 18.20
N ARG A 120 1.78 2.57 18.17
CA ARG A 120 0.64 2.91 17.32
C ARG A 120 0.89 4.14 16.46
N THR A 121 0.34 4.09 15.24
CA THR A 121 0.44 5.14 14.23
C THR A 121 -0.95 5.43 13.67
N GLU A 122 -1.28 6.70 13.50
CA GLU A 122 -2.45 7.14 12.74
C GLU A 122 -2.07 7.31 11.26
N VAL A 123 -2.83 6.68 10.39
CA VAL A 123 -2.79 6.87 8.94
C VAL A 123 -3.90 7.83 8.57
N LEU A 124 -3.54 9.00 8.05
CA LEU A 124 -4.46 9.95 7.45
C LEU A 124 -4.51 9.73 5.94
N PHE A 125 -5.71 9.49 5.42
CA PHE A 125 -5.95 9.33 3.99
C PHE A 125 -6.27 10.67 3.31
N LYS A 126 -6.15 10.70 1.97
CA LYS A 126 -6.40 11.89 1.14
C LYS A 126 -7.82 12.43 1.28
N ASP A 127 -8.80 11.55 1.50
CA ASP A 127 -10.21 11.89 1.71
C ASP A 127 -10.52 12.34 3.15
N GLY A 128 -9.50 12.43 4.02
CA GLY A 128 -9.66 12.85 5.41
C GLY A 128 -9.98 11.72 6.39
N GLN A 129 -10.22 10.49 5.93
CA GLN A 129 -10.38 9.34 6.82
C GLN A 129 -9.09 9.10 7.63
N LYS A 130 -9.27 8.65 8.88
CA LYS A 130 -8.17 8.38 9.82
C LYS A 130 -8.33 6.98 10.40
N VAL A 131 -7.25 6.20 10.37
CA VAL A 131 -7.22 4.86 10.95
C VAL A 131 -5.95 4.68 11.77
N ILE A 132 -6.10 4.21 13.01
CA ILE A 132 -4.99 3.80 13.86
C ILE A 132 -4.58 2.36 13.54
N VAL A 133 -3.29 2.16 13.29
CA VAL A 133 -2.67 0.85 13.08
C VAL A 133 -1.69 0.52 14.21
N ASN A 134 -1.60 -0.77 14.56
CA ASN A 134 -0.81 -1.27 15.69
C ASN A 134 0.66 -1.52 15.32
N VAL A 135 1.29 -0.52 14.71
CA VAL A 135 2.74 -0.49 14.46
C VAL A 135 3.31 0.88 14.79
N SER A 136 4.60 0.93 15.14
CA SER A 136 5.30 2.19 15.34
C SER A 136 5.42 2.98 14.03
N ILE A 137 5.59 4.31 14.15
CA ILE A 137 5.73 5.20 12.99
C ILE A 137 6.88 4.77 12.09
N HIS A 138 7.97 4.26 12.68
CA HIS A 138 9.14 3.78 11.94
C HIS A 138 8.79 2.62 11.02
N VAL A 139 7.96 1.68 11.49
CA VAL A 139 7.51 0.54 10.68
C VAL A 139 6.60 1.03 9.57
N ALA A 140 5.56 1.82 9.89
CA ALA A 140 4.61 2.34 8.90
C ALA A 140 5.33 3.15 7.81
N PHE A 141 6.23 4.04 8.21
CA PHE A 141 7.03 4.86 7.29
C PHE A 141 7.95 4.01 6.41
N SER A 142 8.63 3.00 6.98
CA SER A 142 9.49 2.11 6.20
C SER A 142 8.71 1.37 5.12
N GLN A 143 7.51 0.89 5.42
CA GLN A 143 6.68 0.18 4.45
C GLN A 143 6.12 1.10 3.38
N LEU A 144 5.71 2.32 3.74
CA LEU A 144 5.33 3.35 2.79
C LEU A 144 6.48 3.72 1.83
N ALA A 145 7.70 3.84 2.35
CA ALA A 145 8.89 4.13 1.54
C ALA A 145 9.20 2.99 0.56
N LEU A 146 9.09 1.72 1.00
CA LEU A 146 9.28 0.55 0.13
C LEU A 146 8.22 0.48 -0.97
N ALA A 147 6.97 0.82 -0.68
CA ALA A 147 5.91 0.82 -1.68
C ALA A 147 6.10 1.93 -2.73
N ASN A 148 6.52 3.13 -2.29
CA ASN A 148 6.91 4.21 -3.19
C ASN A 148 8.06 3.80 -4.11
N GLU A 149 9.07 3.13 -3.56
CA GLU A 149 10.22 2.66 -4.34
C GLU A 149 9.80 1.62 -5.37
N LEU A 150 8.90 0.69 -5.01
CA LEU A 150 8.33 -0.28 -5.95
C LEU A 150 7.63 0.43 -7.11
N GLN A 151 6.76 1.40 -6.81
CA GLN A 151 6.03 2.16 -7.83
C GLN A 151 6.96 2.89 -8.79
N LYS A 152 8.04 3.49 -8.30
CA LYS A 152 9.04 4.18 -9.14
C LYS A 152 9.76 3.23 -10.08
N ARG A 153 10.23 2.10 -9.54
CA ARG A 153 10.94 1.09 -10.33
C ARG A 153 10.03 0.41 -11.36
N THR A 154 8.75 0.27 -11.07
CA THR A 154 7.76 -0.23 -12.05
C THR A 154 7.50 0.77 -13.19
N LYS A 155 7.56 2.09 -12.94
CA LYS A 155 7.40 3.11 -13.98
C LYS A 155 8.64 3.30 -14.85
N THR A 156 9.82 3.06 -14.28
CA THR A 156 11.12 3.32 -14.91
C THR A 156 11.69 2.05 -15.55
N ILE A 157 10.86 1.18 -16.13
CA ILE A 157 11.35 -0.07 -16.75
C ILE A 157 12.12 0.27 -18.04
N THR A 158 13.39 0.63 -17.86
CA THR A 158 14.50 0.29 -18.74
C THR A 158 15.27 -0.79 -17.97
N PHE A 159 15.13 -2.04 -18.39
CA PHE A 159 15.72 -3.20 -17.70
C PHE A 159 17.24 -3.26 -17.97
N ASN A 160 18.00 -2.25 -17.55
CA ASN A 160 19.46 -2.27 -17.60
C ASN A 160 20.03 -2.79 -16.27
N GLY A 161 20.01 -4.11 -16.12
CA GLY A 161 21.18 -4.90 -15.69
C GLY A 161 21.81 -4.75 -14.30
N ALA A 162 21.35 -3.87 -13.39
CA ALA A 162 21.87 -3.84 -12.01
C ALA A 162 20.76 -3.74 -10.97
N ILE A 163 20.52 -4.85 -10.25
CA ILE A 163 19.57 -4.88 -9.13
C ILE A 163 20.29 -4.35 -7.89
N GLU A 164 20.13 -3.06 -7.62
CA GLU A 164 20.58 -2.48 -6.34
C GLU A 164 19.54 -2.70 -5.25
N LYS A 165 20.01 -3.22 -4.11
CA LYS A 165 19.19 -3.45 -2.92
C LYS A 165 18.67 -2.11 -2.37
N VAL A 166 17.37 -2.02 -2.12
CA VAL A 166 16.78 -0.80 -1.53
C VAL A 166 17.24 -0.61 -0.10
N GLU A 167 17.83 0.55 0.20
CA GLU A 167 18.08 0.98 1.57
C GLU A 167 16.78 1.39 2.27
N ARG A 168 16.56 0.86 3.47
CA ARG A 168 15.36 1.21 4.26
C ARG A 168 15.51 2.60 4.87
N LYS A 169 14.74 3.57 4.34
CA LYS A 169 14.66 4.92 4.90
C LYS A 169 14.18 4.89 6.36
N LYS A 170 14.89 5.60 7.23
CA LYS A 170 14.55 5.75 8.65
C LYS A 170 13.79 7.05 8.88
N TRP A 171 12.80 7.02 9.76
CA TRP A 171 12.14 8.23 10.25
C TRP A 171 13.07 9.01 11.19
N VAL A 172 13.13 10.34 11.03
CA VAL A 172 14.01 11.25 11.80
C VAL A 172 13.15 12.24 12.61
N LYS A 173 13.40 12.33 13.92
CA LYS A 173 12.72 13.25 14.86
C LYS A 173 13.01 14.71 14.47
N GLY A 174 11.98 15.54 14.29
CA GLY A 174 12.13 17.00 14.10
C GLY A 174 11.41 17.60 12.88
N LYS A 175 11.10 16.80 11.84
CA LYS A 175 10.21 17.24 10.75
C LYS A 175 8.75 17.11 11.21
N LYS A 176 8.14 18.23 11.61
CA LYS A 176 6.80 18.31 12.24
C LYS A 176 5.61 17.96 11.33
N ARG A 177 5.83 17.69 10.06
CA ARG A 177 4.86 17.18 9.07
C ARG A 177 5.67 16.71 7.87
N MET A 178 5.47 15.47 7.41
CA MET A 178 5.60 15.22 5.97
C MET A 178 4.19 15.19 5.44
N ILE A 179 3.71 16.37 5.03
CA ILE A 179 2.65 16.43 4.03
C ILE A 179 3.28 15.78 2.81
N ILE A 180 2.78 14.62 2.39
CA ILE A 180 3.15 14.07 1.09
C ILE A 180 2.40 14.93 0.06
N SER A 181 2.92 16.13 -0.16
CA SER A 181 2.58 16.95 -1.31
C SER A 181 3.11 16.18 -2.50
N PHE A 182 2.20 15.57 -3.28
CA PHE A 182 2.55 14.84 -4.50
C PHE A 182 3.29 15.73 -5.51
N SER A 183 3.23 17.06 -5.34
CA SER A 183 3.89 18.11 -6.12
C SER A 183 5.35 18.41 -5.73
N ASP A 184 5.80 18.09 -4.52
CA ASP A 184 7.16 18.47 -4.07
C ASP A 184 8.25 17.52 -4.62
N TRP A 185 7.87 16.45 -5.34
CA TRP A 185 8.80 15.50 -5.94
C TRP A 185 9.37 15.96 -7.29
N THR A 186 8.63 16.77 -8.05
CA THR A 186 9.04 17.18 -9.41
C THR A 186 10.06 18.32 -9.42
N GLU A 187 10.03 19.24 -8.45
CA GLU A 187 10.98 20.36 -8.40
C GLU A 187 12.39 19.92 -8.01
N SER A 188 12.51 18.90 -7.13
CA SER A 188 13.83 18.43 -6.67
C SER A 188 14.64 17.63 -7.71
N GLU A 189 13.99 17.17 -8.78
CA GLU A 189 14.66 16.49 -9.91
C GLU A 189 15.02 17.48 -11.02
N GLN A 190 14.17 18.49 -11.29
CA GLN A 190 14.48 19.55 -12.25
C GLN A 190 15.65 20.45 -11.82
N GLU A 191 15.82 20.68 -10.52
CA GLU A 191 16.93 21.51 -10.01
C GLU A 191 18.30 20.80 -10.02
N LYS A 192 18.32 19.48 -10.18
CA LYS A 192 19.55 18.68 -10.32
C LYS A 192 20.00 18.54 -11.77
N ASP A 193 19.07 18.54 -12.72
CA ASP A 193 19.40 18.48 -14.15
C ASP A 193 19.84 19.84 -14.72
N LEU A 194 19.53 20.95 -14.05
CA LEU A 194 20.00 22.29 -14.45
C LEU A 194 21.42 22.64 -13.93
N LYS A 195 22.02 21.77 -13.12
CA LYS A 195 23.36 21.96 -12.53
C LYS A 195 24.38 20.91 -13.00
N ARG A 196 24.13 20.25 -14.12
CA ARG A 196 25.07 19.36 -14.81
C ARG A 196 25.51 19.93 -16.14
#